data_AF-A0A661NAL1-F1
#
_entry.id   AF-A0A661NAL1-F1
#
_cell.length_a   1.000
_cell.length_b   1.000
_cell.length_c   1.000
_cell.angle_alpha   90.00
_cell.angle_beta   90.00
_cell.angle_gamma   90.00
#
_symmetry.space_group_name_H-M   'P 1'
#
loop_
_entity.id
_entity.type
_entity.pdbx_description
1 polymer ?
#
loop_
_entity_poly.entity_id
_entity_poly.type
_entity_poly.pdbx_seq_one_letter_code
_entity_poly.pdbx_strand_id
1 'polypeptide(L)'
;MHLIRDNDGKYGPKFVAVAEGAEINVVTIPPRSPNLNPICERFLKSVRHECLDHVIILDEQHLRRAIKQYVSYFNASRPHQGTAQRIPGEGDGDRPLCSGGRVVATPILGGLHHDYRRAA
;
A
#
# COMPACT_ATOMS: atom_id res chain seq x y z
N MET A 1 -3.07 17.24 -11.00
CA MET A 1 -3.15 15.95 -10.26
C MET A 1 -4.40 15.98 -9.38
N HIS A 2 -5.07 14.84 -9.14
CA HIS A 2 -6.24 14.78 -8.26
C HIS A 2 -5.92 14.02 -6.97
N LEU A 3 -6.47 14.48 -5.85
CA LEU A 3 -6.43 13.79 -4.56
C LEU A 3 -7.85 13.56 -4.04
N ILE A 4 -8.23 12.30 -3.88
CA ILE A 4 -9.52 11.93 -3.27
C ILE A 4 -9.31 11.75 -1.77
N ARG A 5 -10.13 12.39 -0.94
CA ARG A 5 -10.09 12.25 0.53
C ARG A 5 -11.46 12.16 1.17
N ASP A 6 -11.48 11.64 2.39
CA ASP A 6 -12.64 11.67 3.29
C ASP A 6 -12.99 13.10 3.75
N ASN A 7 -14.26 13.30 4.12
CA ASN A 7 -14.76 14.55 4.68
C ASN A 7 -14.52 14.62 6.20
N ASP A 8 -13.28 14.37 6.60
CA ASP A 8 -12.84 14.49 7.98
C ASP A 8 -12.41 15.94 8.29
N GLY A 9 -12.64 16.40 9.51
CA GLY A 9 -12.26 17.73 9.98
C GLY A 9 -10.75 17.92 10.20
N LYS A 10 -9.95 16.85 10.13
CA LYS A 10 -8.48 16.91 10.29
C LYS A 10 -7.76 17.74 9.22
N TYR A 11 -8.38 17.97 8.06
CA TYR A 11 -7.78 18.74 6.97
C TYR A 11 -8.07 20.23 7.12
N GLY A 12 -7.17 20.95 7.78
CA GLY A 12 -7.27 22.39 8.01
C GLY A 12 -6.62 23.27 6.93
N PRO A 13 -6.55 24.60 7.16
CA PRO A 13 -6.03 25.57 6.18
C PRO A 13 -4.61 25.28 5.68
N LYS A 14 -3.74 24.73 6.53
CA LYS A 14 -2.37 24.36 6.14
C LYS A 14 -2.34 23.27 5.05
N PHE A 15 -3.26 22.31 5.12
CA PHE A 15 -3.38 21.27 4.10
C PHE A 15 -3.85 21.86 2.78
N VAL A 16 -4.84 22.76 2.82
CA VAL A 16 -5.36 23.46 1.64
C VAL A 16 -4.25 24.25 0.95
N ALA A 17 -3.48 25.04 1.71
CA ALA A 17 -2.37 25.83 1.18
C ALA A 17 -1.30 24.97 0.48
N VAL A 18 -0.97 23.79 1.04
CA VAL A 18 -0.03 22.85 0.41
C VAL A 18 -0.60 22.25 -0.86
N ALA A 19 -1.89 21.87 -0.86
CA ALA A 19 -2.54 21.31 -2.05
C ALA A 19 -2.64 22.33 -3.19
N GLU A 20 -2.99 23.58 -2.88
CA GLU A 20 -3.03 24.69 -3.85
C GLU A 20 -1.63 25.00 -4.39
N GLY A 21 -0.63 25.13 -3.51
CA GLY A 21 0.76 25.37 -3.92
C GLY A 21 1.37 24.22 -4.74
N ALA A 22 0.82 23.01 -4.63
CA ALA A 22 1.21 21.84 -5.42
C ALA A 22 0.30 21.60 -6.64
N GLU A 23 -0.65 22.50 -6.93
CA GLU A 23 -1.62 22.39 -8.03
C GLU A 23 -2.43 21.06 -8.01
N ILE A 24 -2.76 20.60 -6.81
CA ILE A 24 -3.54 19.38 -6.58
C ILE A 24 -5.03 19.75 -6.43
N ASN A 25 -5.86 19.20 -7.32
CA ASN A 25 -7.31 19.30 -7.17
C ASN A 25 -7.81 18.29 -6.14
N VAL A 26 -8.28 18.78 -5.00
CA VAL A 26 -8.78 17.95 -3.89
C VAL A 26 -10.26 17.66 -4.07
N VAL A 27 -10.59 16.38 -4.23
CA VAL A 27 -11.96 15.88 -4.31
C VAL A 27 -12.34 15.30 -2.94
N THR A 28 -13.30 15.93 -2.26
CA THR A 28 -13.80 15.47 -0.96
C THR A 28 -15.04 14.61 -1.16
N ILE A 29 -15.03 13.37 -0.67
CA ILE A 29 -16.19 12.48 -0.77
C ILE A 29 -17.29 12.88 0.22
N PRO A 30 -18.58 12.60 -0.06
CA PRO A 30 -19.66 12.78 0.90
C PRO A 30 -19.40 12.06 2.24
N PRO A 31 -19.94 12.59 3.36
CA PRO A 31 -19.83 11.94 4.66
C PRO A 31 -20.36 10.50 4.64
N ARG A 32 -19.62 9.57 5.26
CA ARG A 32 -19.98 8.15 5.39
C ARG A 32 -20.13 7.41 4.04
N SER A 33 -19.36 7.79 3.03
CA SER A 33 -19.35 7.13 1.71
C SER A 33 -18.00 6.49 1.36
N PRO A 34 -17.52 5.49 2.14
CA PRO A 34 -16.21 4.86 1.92
C PRO A 34 -16.08 4.20 0.53
N ASN A 35 -17.19 3.78 -0.05
CA ASN A 35 -17.28 3.24 -1.41
C ASN A 35 -16.84 4.24 -2.51
N LEU A 36 -16.76 5.54 -2.20
CA LEU A 36 -16.26 6.58 -3.11
C LEU A 36 -14.75 6.82 -2.96
N ASN A 37 -14.08 6.14 -2.03
CA ASN A 37 -12.62 6.03 -1.97
C ASN A 37 -12.16 4.56 -1.85
N PRO A 38 -12.63 3.66 -2.75
CA PRO A 38 -12.52 2.23 -2.55
C PRO A 38 -11.06 1.73 -2.57
N ILE A 39 -10.16 2.44 -3.26
CA ILE A 39 -8.74 2.08 -3.34
C ILE A 39 -8.05 2.29 -1.99
N CYS A 40 -8.22 3.47 -1.38
CA CYS A 40 -7.64 3.76 -0.06
C CYS A 40 -8.24 2.82 1.01
N GLU A 41 -9.57 2.64 0.99
CA GLU A 41 -10.26 1.75 1.93
C GLU A 41 -9.79 0.30 1.80
N ARG A 42 -9.63 -0.18 0.55
CA ARG A 42 -9.10 -1.53 0.28
C ARG A 42 -7.68 -1.67 0.81
N PHE A 43 -6.81 -0.69 0.58
CA PHE A 43 -5.45 -0.68 1.10
C PHE A 43 -5.42 -0.70 2.63
N LEU A 44 -6.16 0.18 3.31
CA LEU A 44 -6.21 0.23 4.77
C LEU A 44 -6.75 -1.07 5.38
N LYS A 45 -7.77 -1.67 4.74
CA LYS A 45 -8.28 -2.99 5.13
C LYS A 45 -7.21 -4.07 5.03
N SER A 46 -6.40 -4.05 3.96
CA SER A 46 -5.25 -4.95 3.81
C SER A 46 -4.18 -4.69 4.86
N VAL A 47 -3.82 -3.42 5.16
CA VAL A 47 -2.88 -3.10 6.26
C VAL A 47 -3.36 -3.68 7.59
N ARG A 48 -4.65 -3.54 7.91
CA ARG A 48 -5.21 -4.09 9.15
C ARG A 48 -5.13 -5.61 9.17
N HIS A 49 -5.76 -6.28 8.21
CA HIS A 49 -5.93 -7.73 8.24
C HIS A 49 -4.68 -8.52 7.87
N GLU A 50 -3.76 -7.94 7.11
CA GLU A 50 -2.55 -8.65 6.68
C GLU A 50 -1.33 -8.28 7.53
N CYS A 51 -1.37 -7.19 8.31
CA CYS A 51 -0.25 -6.77 9.15
C CYS A 51 -0.66 -6.54 10.62
N LEU A 52 -1.53 -5.56 10.88
CA LEU A 52 -1.74 -5.08 12.25
C LEU A 52 -2.51 -6.06 13.15
N ASP A 53 -3.38 -6.90 12.58
CA ASP A 53 -4.10 -7.94 13.33
C ASP A 53 -3.16 -9.09 13.78
N HIS A 54 -1.92 -9.13 13.29
CA HIS A 54 -0.95 -10.21 13.53
C HIS A 54 0.31 -9.79 14.30
N VAL A 55 0.48 -8.50 14.58
CA VAL A 55 1.69 -7.96 15.21
C VAL A 55 1.33 -7.20 16.47
N ILE A 56 1.92 -7.58 17.60
CA ILE A 56 1.85 -6.80 18.84
C ILE A 56 2.77 -5.59 18.68
N ILE A 57 2.16 -4.40 18.59
CA ILE A 57 2.88 -3.13 18.52
C ILE A 57 3.35 -2.72 19.91
N LEU A 58 4.64 -2.47 20.04
CA LEU A 58 5.29 -2.18 21.33
C LEU A 58 5.41 -0.67 21.56
N ASP A 59 5.68 0.09 20.50
CA ASP A 59 5.81 1.53 20.50
C ASP A 59 5.58 2.10 19.09
N GLU A 60 5.63 3.43 18.98
CA GLU A 60 5.43 4.14 17.72
C GLU A 60 6.52 3.81 16.67
N GLN A 61 7.77 3.63 17.10
CA GLN A 61 8.87 3.32 16.19
C GLN A 61 8.70 1.93 15.58
N HIS A 62 8.25 0.97 16.37
CA HIS A 62 7.88 -0.36 15.94
C HIS A 62 6.73 -0.30 14.95
N LEU A 63 5.65 0.45 15.25
CA LEU A 63 4.54 0.65 14.30
C LEU A 63 5.02 1.21 12.96
N ARG A 64 5.83 2.27 12.99
CA ARG A 64 6.38 2.89 11.77
C ARG A 64 7.22 1.91 10.96
N ARG A 65 8.04 1.09 11.63
CA ARG A 65 8.83 0.04 10.97
C ARG A 65 7.94 -1.02 10.34
N ALA A 66 6.94 -1.52 11.06
CA ALA A 66 6.01 -2.54 10.56
C ALA A 66 5.23 -2.02 9.35
N ILE A 67 4.63 -0.83 9.44
CA ILE A 67 3.91 -0.21 8.32
C ILE A 67 4.84 0.03 7.12
N LYS A 68 6.07 0.51 7.33
CA LYS A 68 7.03 0.72 6.24
C LYS A 68 7.39 -0.58 5.52
N GLN A 69 7.64 -1.66 6.27
CA GLN A 69 7.90 -2.98 5.68
C GLN A 69 6.67 -3.50 4.93
N TYR A 70 5.48 -3.36 5.50
CA TYR A 70 4.24 -3.76 4.85
C TYR A 70 4.01 -3.00 3.55
N VAL A 71 4.17 -1.68 3.54
CA VAL A 71 3.99 -0.84 2.34
C VAL A 71 4.98 -1.21 1.25
N SER A 72 6.24 -1.49 1.61
CA SER A 72 7.25 -1.95 0.65
C SER A 72 6.83 -3.28 0.02
N TYR A 73 6.39 -4.23 0.84
CA TYR A 73 5.89 -5.52 0.37
C TYR A 73 4.64 -5.38 -0.51
N PHE A 74 3.65 -4.60 -0.06
CA PHE A 74 2.41 -4.38 -0.78
C PHE A 74 2.65 -3.83 -2.19
N ASN A 75 3.60 -2.91 -2.36
CA ASN A 75 3.85 -2.28 -3.66
C ASN A 75 4.87 -3.02 -4.53
N ALA A 76 5.86 -3.71 -3.93
CA ALA A 76 7.01 -4.24 -4.67
C ALA A 76 7.16 -5.77 -4.64
N SER A 77 6.27 -6.49 -3.96
CA SER A 77 6.35 -7.95 -3.83
C SER A 77 4.98 -8.64 -3.90
N ARG A 78 3.93 -8.02 -3.35
CA ARG A 78 2.59 -8.61 -3.26
C ARG A 78 1.91 -8.58 -4.64
N PRO A 79 1.44 -9.71 -5.16
CA PRO A 79 0.62 -9.73 -6.37
C PRO A 79 -0.79 -9.19 -6.07
N HIS A 80 -1.38 -8.44 -7.01
CA HIS A 80 -2.72 -7.86 -6.85
C HIS A 80 -3.69 -8.44 -7.86
N GLN A 81 -4.76 -9.06 -7.36
CA GLN A 81 -5.83 -9.63 -8.20
C GLN A 81 -6.45 -8.59 -9.15
N GLY A 82 -6.61 -7.35 -8.69
CA GLY A 82 -7.15 -6.26 -9.51
C GLY A 82 -6.28 -5.85 -10.70
N THR A 83 -5.02 -6.30 -10.75
CA THR A 83 -4.08 -6.02 -11.85
C THR A 83 -3.55 -7.31 -12.47
N ALA A 84 -4.39 -8.35 -12.56
CA ALA A 84 -4.04 -9.66 -13.11
C ALA A 84 -2.84 -10.32 -12.41
N GLN A 85 -2.79 -10.23 -11.07
CA GLN A 85 -1.70 -10.74 -10.23
C GLN A 85 -0.34 -10.06 -10.45
N ARG A 86 -0.29 -8.92 -11.13
CA ARG A 86 0.93 -8.12 -11.25
C ARG A 86 1.26 -7.41 -9.95
N ILE A 87 2.54 -7.09 -9.79
CA ILE A 87 3.08 -6.29 -8.70
C ILE A 87 3.16 -4.82 -9.18
N PRO A 88 2.57 -3.84 -8.48
CA PRO A 88 2.49 -2.45 -8.92
C PRO A 88 3.85 -1.81 -9.25
N GLY A 89 4.88 -2.12 -8.45
CA GLY A 89 6.23 -1.57 -8.62
C GLY A 89 7.02 -2.15 -9.79
N GLU A 90 6.53 -3.19 -10.48
CA GLU A 90 7.26 -3.84 -11.58
C GLU A 90 7.03 -3.18 -12.95
N GLY A 91 6.10 -2.20 -13.04
CA GLY A 91 5.75 -1.55 -14.30
C GLY A 91 5.03 -2.49 -15.29
N ASP A 92 4.70 -1.99 -16.48
CA ASP A 92 4.05 -2.77 -17.55
C ASP A 92 5.03 -3.70 -18.31
N GLY A 93 6.26 -3.85 -17.81
CA GLY A 93 7.25 -4.73 -18.41
C GLY A 93 6.79 -6.19 -18.32
N ASP A 94 6.68 -6.86 -19.46
CA ASP A 94 6.44 -8.29 -19.54
C ASP A 94 7.64 -9.00 -18.90
N ARG A 95 7.51 -9.37 -17.63
CA ARG A 95 8.58 -10.11 -16.95
C ARG A 95 8.59 -11.49 -17.60
N PRO A 96 9.68 -11.89 -18.29
CA PRO A 96 9.72 -13.22 -18.85
C PRO A 96 9.47 -14.20 -17.71
N LEU A 97 8.54 -15.14 -17.93
CA LEU A 97 8.36 -16.30 -17.06
C LEU A 97 9.67 -17.07 -17.08
N CYS A 98 10.65 -16.69 -16.27
CA CYS A 98 11.88 -17.44 -16.07
C CYS A 98 11.43 -18.81 -15.56
N SER A 99 11.42 -19.80 -16.44
CA SER A 99 10.99 -21.17 -16.12
C SER A 99 12.11 -21.96 -15.42
N GLY A 100 13.33 -21.42 -15.40
CA GLY A 100 14.50 -21.95 -14.71
C GLY A 100 14.91 -21.15 -13.46
N GLY A 101 15.70 -21.77 -12.60
CA GLY A 101 16.28 -21.14 -11.41
C GLY A 101 15.58 -21.49 -10.10
N ARG A 102 16.38 -21.58 -9.02
CA ARG A 102 15.91 -21.88 -7.65
C ARG A 102 15.01 -20.74 -7.17
N VAL A 103 13.86 -21.10 -6.59
CA VAL A 103 12.99 -20.14 -5.90
C VAL A 103 13.63 -19.75 -4.57
N VAL A 104 13.80 -18.45 -4.35
CA VAL A 104 14.30 -17.84 -3.12
C VAL A 104 13.12 -17.17 -2.44
N ALA A 105 12.88 -17.54 -1.19
CA ALA A 105 11.88 -16.93 -0.32
C ALA A 105 12.56 -15.95 0.63
N THR A 106 12.16 -14.67 0.56
CA THR A 106 12.66 -13.62 1.46
C THR A 106 11.59 -13.31 2.50
N PRO A 107 11.83 -13.52 3.81
CA PRO A 107 10.84 -13.24 4.83
C PRO A 107 10.64 -11.74 5.02
N ILE A 108 9.38 -11.36 5.19
CA ILE A 108 8.93 -9.98 5.41
C ILE A 108 8.15 -9.93 6.73
N LEU A 109 8.29 -8.84 7.48
CA LEU A 109 7.61 -8.68 8.78
C LEU A 109 7.82 -9.86 9.73
N GLY A 110 9.09 -10.27 9.88
CA GLY A 110 9.44 -11.42 10.73
C GLY A 110 8.96 -12.77 10.20
N GLY A 111 8.61 -12.86 8.91
CA GLY A 111 8.13 -14.09 8.27
C GLY A 111 6.60 -14.17 8.17
N LEU A 112 5.87 -13.13 8.58
CA LEU A 112 4.42 -13.04 8.37
C LEU A 112 4.07 -13.08 6.88
N HIS A 113 4.88 -12.44 6.05
CA HIS A 113 4.80 -12.49 4.58
C HIS A 113 6.11 -12.97 3.99
N HIS A 114 6.07 -13.38 2.72
CA HIS A 114 7.26 -13.78 1.97
C HIS A 114 7.21 -13.21 0.56
N ASP A 115 8.35 -12.72 0.09
CA ASP A 115 8.58 -12.42 -1.32
C ASP A 115 9.27 -13.62 -1.98
N TYR A 116 8.71 -14.10 -3.10
CA TYR A 116 9.21 -15.26 -3.82
C TYR A 116 9.74 -14.82 -5.17
N ARG A 117 11.05 -15.00 -5.38
CA ARG A 117 11.72 -14.67 -6.64
C ARG A 117 12.60 -15.83 -7.08
N ARG A 118 12.79 -15.99 -8.38
CA ARG A 118 13.78 -16.94 -8.90
C ARG A 118 15.16 -16.27 -8.90
N ALA A 119 16.18 -17.02 -8.47
CA ALA A 119 17.56 -16.61 -8.66
C ALA A 119 17.88 -16.51 -10.16
N ALA A 120 18.68 -15.51 -10.54
CA ALA A 120 19.22 -15.35 -11.89
C ALA A 120 20.18 -16.48 -12.25
#